data_AF-A0A2A5D9V2-F1
#
_entry.id   AF-A0A2A5D9V2-F1
#
_cell.length_a   1.000
_cell.length_b   1.000
_cell.length_c   1.000
_cell.angle_alpha   90.00
_cell.angle_beta   90.00
_cell.angle_gamma   90.00
#
_symmetry.space_group_name_H-M   'P 1'
#
loop_
_entity.id
_entity.type
_entity.pdbx_description
1 polymer ?
#
loop_
_entity_poly.entity_id
_entity_poly.type
_entity_poly.pdbx_seq_one_letter_code
_entity_poly.pdbx_strand_id
1 'polypeptide(L)'
;MFLTIDFETYYDKNISLKKMSCEEYVAHPLFNVQMVGWQEGDNKSQSSFDVESVLKDLQSKYGSNFEHVTVVAHNAMFDAYILSRVFRINPPNIIDTLLVARHVHGVSQDRDLTGLSLKCLAEYYGLNPKGDLEFMEGNSDPSVAQKLELQRYCENDVMITYQLLELMMAKVSNVKMEIFMMNHTIQAFINKGVKVDQAKIKLMIVEQESILEKLLMELNLSRAEITGNKSFKELLEHALECIGESLPMKKGKKGLIPATAKDDPQMLVLCGHSDSFVSGLAKARLMSKSFDTSINKAKKLVKLSGFNGGKLCPNLKYYGAGITGRFSGVGYNLQNQGRDGIGLALRNSLVASEGKTFVIADLNAIEARVLAWLSEQDDLLEIFRQNKDPYSEFAGNNMFDCVVYKPADDDPRKKEMKLMRNAGKTAVLGLGYGMGSKRFYQMVRDNEQTKELVESGVINPAKSKEIVDSYRSSMSQIKKFWYGCERAFELSLDTCTSSDCNTILFDYVDKDIHVTLPSSRKLRYSKPELVEEEKTISTYGIDGKDK
;
A
#
# COMPACT_ATOMS: atom_id res chain seq x y z
N MET A 1 28.21 16.37 6.61
CA MET A 1 29.16 15.41 6.02
C MET A 1 28.39 14.14 5.68
N PHE A 2 28.63 13.58 4.49
CA PHE A 2 27.98 12.37 4.01
C PHE A 2 28.99 11.22 3.96
N LEU A 3 28.55 10.03 4.34
CA LEU A 3 29.26 8.77 4.15
C LEU A 3 28.39 7.92 3.22
N THR A 4 28.73 7.90 1.95
CA THR A 4 28.05 7.04 0.98
C THR A 4 28.61 5.64 1.09
N ILE A 5 27.75 4.63 1.14
CA ILE A 5 28.13 3.22 1.27
C ILE A 5 27.35 2.37 0.28
N ASP A 6 27.95 1.25 -0.09
CA ASP A 6 27.33 0.19 -0.88
C ASP A 6 27.96 -1.15 -0.48
N PHE A 7 27.14 -2.19 -0.29
CA PHE A 7 27.62 -3.54 0.02
C PHE A 7 27.41 -4.49 -1.15
N GLU A 8 28.47 -5.17 -1.54
CA GLU A 8 28.39 -6.29 -2.47
C GLU A 8 28.26 -7.60 -1.70
N THR A 9 27.26 -8.39 -2.05
CA THR A 9 26.91 -9.63 -1.35
C THR A 9 26.71 -10.79 -2.30
N TYR A 10 27.00 -12.01 -1.85
CA TYR A 10 26.74 -13.22 -2.63
C TYR A 10 25.27 -13.35 -3.04
N TYR A 11 24.99 -13.64 -4.31
CA TYR A 11 23.65 -13.94 -4.81
C TYR A 11 23.67 -15.01 -5.90
N ASP A 12 22.53 -15.68 -6.11
CA ASP A 12 22.31 -16.58 -7.25
C ASP A 12 20.83 -16.61 -7.68
N LYS A 13 20.46 -17.52 -8.60
CA LYS A 13 19.09 -17.67 -9.12
C LYS A 13 18.03 -17.92 -8.04
N ASN A 14 18.43 -18.58 -6.95
CA ASN A 14 17.58 -18.96 -5.84
C ASN A 14 17.69 -17.99 -4.66
N ILE A 15 18.89 -17.42 -4.45
CA ILE A 15 19.24 -16.57 -3.32
C ILE A 15 19.41 -15.14 -3.82
N SER A 16 18.31 -14.40 -3.89
CA SER A 16 18.32 -12.99 -4.29
C SER A 16 17.12 -12.22 -3.74
N LEU A 17 17.25 -10.90 -3.63
CA LEU A 17 16.17 -9.98 -3.22
C LEU A 17 14.95 -10.01 -4.18
N LYS A 18 15.08 -10.61 -5.37
CA LYS A 18 13.96 -10.84 -6.30
C LYS A 18 13.06 -12.01 -5.86
N LYS A 19 13.59 -12.96 -5.09
CA LYS A 19 12.92 -14.21 -4.69
C LYS A 19 12.50 -14.24 -3.22
N MET A 20 13.14 -13.44 -2.38
CA MET A 20 12.89 -13.41 -0.94
C MET A 20 12.97 -11.99 -0.38
N SER A 21 12.44 -11.79 0.82
CA SER A 21 12.55 -10.53 1.55
C SER A 21 14.00 -10.23 1.96
N CYS A 22 14.30 -8.97 2.26
CA CYS A 22 15.61 -8.54 2.76
C CYS A 22 15.99 -9.31 4.03
N GLU A 23 15.05 -9.51 4.93
CA GLU A 23 15.25 -10.24 6.18
C GLU A 23 15.59 -11.72 5.92
N GLU A 24 14.90 -12.35 4.97
CA GLU A 24 15.18 -13.74 4.56
C GLU A 24 16.53 -13.89 3.86
N TYR A 25 16.87 -12.92 3.01
CA TYR A 25 18.12 -12.91 2.25
C TYR A 25 19.34 -12.78 3.16
N VAL A 26 19.34 -11.80 4.06
CA VAL A 26 20.45 -11.56 5.00
C VAL A 26 20.56 -12.67 6.05
N ALA A 27 19.47 -13.35 6.39
CA ALA A 27 19.49 -14.50 7.30
C ALA A 27 19.82 -15.84 6.61
N HIS A 28 20.01 -15.86 5.29
CA HIS A 28 20.28 -17.09 4.56
C HIS A 28 21.66 -17.67 4.93
N PRO A 29 21.84 -18.99 5.10
CA PRO A 29 23.14 -19.57 5.49
C PRO A 29 24.31 -19.29 4.53
N LEU A 30 24.01 -19.05 3.25
CA LEU A 30 25.00 -18.68 2.22
C LEU A 30 25.13 -17.17 2.02
N PHE A 31 24.42 -16.35 2.81
CA PHE A 31 24.60 -14.92 2.76
C PHE A 31 26.01 -14.56 3.21
N ASN A 32 26.71 -13.79 2.38
CA ASN A 32 28.05 -13.32 2.67
C ASN A 32 28.23 -11.90 2.12
N VAL A 33 28.74 -10.99 2.94
CA VAL A 33 29.17 -9.66 2.48
C VAL A 33 30.57 -9.82 1.92
N GLN A 34 30.70 -9.66 0.60
CA GLN A 34 31.96 -9.86 -0.11
C GLN A 34 32.82 -8.60 -0.11
N MET A 35 32.20 -7.42 -0.14
CA MET A 35 32.91 -6.16 -0.25
C MET A 35 32.07 -5.00 0.29
N VAL A 36 32.74 -3.92 0.67
CA VAL A 36 32.12 -2.62 0.95
C VAL A 36 32.80 -1.55 0.10
N GLY A 37 31.99 -0.72 -0.55
CA GLY A 37 32.40 0.54 -1.14
C GLY A 37 32.01 1.68 -0.21
N TRP A 38 32.85 2.73 -0.13
CA TRP A 38 32.51 3.93 0.61
C TRP A 38 33.12 5.20 0.02
N GLN A 39 32.49 6.33 0.31
CA GLN A 39 32.95 7.67 -0.05
C GLN A 39 32.61 8.66 1.08
N GLU A 40 33.58 9.51 1.42
CA GLU A 40 33.47 10.50 2.49
C GLU A 40 33.36 11.91 1.92
N GLY A 41 32.14 12.44 1.76
CA GLY A 41 31.89 13.71 1.09
C GLY A 41 32.47 13.71 -0.34
N ASP A 42 33.24 14.74 -0.68
CA ASP A 42 33.84 14.90 -2.01
C ASP A 42 35.13 14.10 -2.23
N ASN A 43 35.52 13.26 -1.26
CA ASN A 43 36.69 12.39 -1.42
C ASN A 43 36.46 11.35 -2.53
N LYS A 44 37.53 10.73 -3.01
CA LYS A 44 37.43 9.64 -3.98
C LYS A 44 36.79 8.40 -3.33
N SER A 45 35.88 7.74 -4.06
CA SER A 45 35.36 6.42 -3.69
C SER A 45 36.47 5.40 -3.48
N GLN A 46 36.30 4.55 -2.49
CA GLN A 46 37.19 3.45 -2.15
C GLN A 46 36.38 2.18 -1.97
N SER A 47 37.03 1.03 -2.10
CA SER A 47 36.43 -0.29 -1.87
C SER A 47 37.40 -1.23 -1.18
N SER A 48 36.88 -2.18 -0.40
CA SER A 48 37.67 -3.19 0.29
C SER A 48 36.90 -4.49 0.49
N PHE A 49 37.62 -5.61 0.33
CA PHE A 49 37.14 -6.94 0.70
C PHE A 49 37.27 -7.18 2.22
N ASP A 50 38.10 -6.42 2.93
CA ASP A 50 38.18 -6.45 4.40
C ASP A 50 37.15 -5.49 5.00
N VAL A 51 35.89 -5.91 4.93
CA VAL A 51 34.73 -5.11 5.35
C VAL A 51 34.79 -4.75 6.83
N GLU A 52 35.18 -5.70 7.70
CA GLU A 52 35.21 -5.46 9.15
C GLU A 52 36.25 -4.41 9.54
N SER A 53 37.44 -4.46 8.93
CA SER A 53 38.50 -3.48 9.22
C SER A 53 38.06 -2.07 8.82
N VAL A 54 37.51 -1.91 7.60
CA VAL A 54 36.99 -0.63 7.12
C VAL A 54 35.88 -0.09 8.03
N LEU A 55 34.92 -0.93 8.43
CA LEU A 55 33.84 -0.48 9.31
C LEU A 55 34.36 -0.05 10.69
N LYS A 56 35.36 -0.72 11.25
CA LYS A 56 36.00 -0.32 12.52
C LYS A 56 36.71 1.04 12.41
N ASP A 57 37.40 1.29 11.30
CA ASP A 57 38.04 2.58 11.03
C ASP A 57 36.99 3.70 10.91
N LEU A 58 35.91 3.44 10.17
CA LEU A 58 34.79 4.37 10.04
C LEU A 58 34.08 4.61 11.38
N GLN A 59 33.93 3.58 12.23
CA GLN A 59 33.34 3.72 13.57
C GLN A 59 34.22 4.57 14.48
N SER A 60 35.54 4.42 14.38
CA SER A 60 36.50 5.23 15.14
C SER A 60 36.42 6.70 14.76
N LYS A 61 36.07 7.00 13.50
CA LYS A 61 35.94 8.37 12.98
C LYS A 61 34.56 8.99 13.23
N TYR A 62 33.50 8.23 13.05
CA TYR A 62 32.12 8.73 13.03
C TYR A 62 31.23 8.27 14.18
N GLY A 63 31.81 7.52 15.13
CA GLY A 63 31.10 6.95 16.27
C GLY A 63 30.66 5.52 16.02
N SER A 64 30.38 4.81 17.12
CA SER A 64 30.08 3.37 17.13
C SER A 64 28.90 2.96 16.23
N ASN A 65 27.96 3.88 16.03
CA ASN A 65 26.78 3.73 15.21
C ASN A 65 26.77 4.73 14.04
N PHE A 66 27.91 5.33 13.68
CA PHE A 66 27.98 6.41 12.68
C PHE A 66 27.12 7.63 13.05
N GLU A 67 26.98 7.93 14.34
CA GLU A 67 26.17 9.03 14.86
C GLU A 67 26.66 10.43 14.47
N HIS A 68 27.93 10.58 14.07
CA HIS A 68 28.53 11.85 13.67
C HIS A 68 28.57 12.05 12.14
N VAL A 69 27.92 11.18 11.37
CA VAL A 69 27.81 11.30 9.91
C VAL A 69 26.41 10.95 9.43
N THR A 70 26.04 11.39 8.23
CA THR A 70 24.83 10.93 7.55
C THR A 70 25.19 9.85 6.56
N VAL A 71 24.67 8.65 6.76
CA VAL A 71 24.88 7.52 5.85
C VAL A 71 24.00 7.69 4.62
N VAL A 72 24.57 7.48 3.44
CA VAL A 72 23.88 7.59 2.15
C VAL A 72 24.02 6.25 1.43
N ALA A 73 22.93 5.73 0.88
CA ALA A 73 22.96 4.57 0.01
C ALA A 73 21.80 4.63 -1.00
N HIS A 74 21.88 3.87 -2.07
CA HIS A 74 20.77 3.69 -3.00
C HIS A 74 20.01 2.41 -2.63
N ASN A 75 18.71 2.51 -2.35
CA ASN A 75 17.94 1.44 -1.72
C ASN A 75 18.49 1.10 -0.32
N ALA A 76 18.81 2.14 0.45
CA ALA A 76 19.51 2.07 1.74
C ALA A 76 18.84 1.16 2.79
N MET A 77 17.57 0.78 2.61
CA MET A 77 16.92 -0.21 3.47
C MET A 77 17.71 -1.53 3.54
N PHE A 78 18.35 -1.94 2.43
CA PHE A 78 19.17 -3.14 2.37
C PHE A 78 20.49 -2.96 3.11
N ASP A 79 21.29 -1.95 2.75
CA ASP A 79 22.60 -1.68 3.37
C ASP A 79 22.49 -1.37 4.86
N ALA A 80 21.46 -0.60 5.26
CA ALA A 80 21.20 -0.30 6.66
C ALA A 80 20.80 -1.55 7.45
N TYR A 81 20.13 -2.52 6.81
CA TYR A 81 19.79 -3.78 7.46
C TYR A 81 21.04 -4.67 7.62
N ILE A 82 21.96 -4.68 6.65
CA ILE A 82 23.28 -5.32 6.78
C ILE A 82 24.06 -4.71 7.94
N LEU A 83 24.22 -3.38 7.96
CA LEU A 83 24.88 -2.67 9.06
C LEU A 83 24.29 -3.06 10.41
N SER A 84 22.96 -3.04 10.54
CA SER A 84 22.26 -3.30 11.80
C SER A 84 22.35 -4.77 12.24
N ARG A 85 22.15 -5.73 11.32
CA ARG A 85 21.99 -7.14 11.67
C ARG A 85 23.30 -7.92 11.66
N VAL A 86 24.19 -7.61 10.72
CA VAL A 86 25.48 -8.28 10.55
C VAL A 86 26.52 -7.60 11.43
N PHE A 87 26.69 -6.29 11.27
CA PHE A 87 27.78 -5.54 11.91
C PHE A 87 27.40 -4.83 13.21
N ARG A 88 26.12 -4.88 13.61
CA ARG A 88 25.59 -4.24 14.84
C ARG A 88 25.76 -2.72 14.87
N ILE A 89 25.80 -2.08 13.70
CA ILE A 89 25.89 -0.64 13.51
C ILE A 89 24.50 -0.10 13.16
N ASN A 90 23.99 0.87 13.93
CA ASN A 90 22.66 1.43 13.72
C ASN A 90 22.72 2.94 13.43
N PRO A 91 22.98 3.36 12.18
CA PRO A 91 23.05 4.76 11.81
C PRO A 91 21.77 5.51 12.17
N PRO A 92 21.83 6.62 12.94
CA PRO A 92 20.64 7.39 13.29
C PRO A 92 20.15 8.27 12.12
N ASN A 93 21.05 8.64 11.22
CA ASN A 93 20.80 9.53 10.08
C ASN A 93 21.12 8.81 8.78
N ILE A 94 20.08 8.45 8.03
CA ILE A 94 20.21 7.75 6.74
C ILE A 94 19.44 8.52 5.67
N ILE A 95 20.07 8.71 4.52
CA ILE A 95 19.41 9.19 3.30
C ILE A 95 19.46 8.07 2.26
N ASP A 96 18.29 7.70 1.76
CA ASP A 96 18.15 6.75 0.66
C ASP A 96 17.89 7.50 -0.64
N THR A 97 18.83 7.46 -1.57
CA THR A 97 18.69 8.16 -2.86
C THR A 97 17.54 7.61 -3.69
N LEU A 98 17.11 6.35 -3.49
CA LEU A 98 15.90 5.80 -4.09
C LEU A 98 14.65 6.49 -3.55
N LEU A 99 14.58 6.78 -2.24
CA LEU A 99 13.44 7.50 -1.66
C LEU A 99 13.42 8.98 -2.08
N VAL A 100 14.59 9.61 -2.17
CA VAL A 100 14.75 10.94 -2.75
C VAL A 100 14.26 10.94 -4.21
N ALA A 101 14.70 9.98 -5.02
CA ALA A 101 14.26 9.84 -6.41
C ALA A 101 12.74 9.65 -6.51
N ARG A 102 12.12 8.88 -5.61
CA ARG A 102 10.65 8.73 -5.58
C ARG A 102 9.92 10.03 -5.29
N HIS A 103 10.48 10.87 -4.41
CA HIS A 103 9.91 12.19 -4.13
C HIS A 103 10.03 13.10 -5.35
N VAL A 104 11.22 13.16 -5.95
CA VAL A 104 11.52 14.07 -7.06
C VAL A 104 10.82 13.65 -8.36
N HIS A 105 10.80 12.35 -8.66
CA HIS A 105 10.37 11.84 -9.95
C HIS A 105 9.02 11.11 -9.96
N GLY A 106 8.53 10.66 -8.81
CA GLY A 106 7.40 9.72 -8.73
C GLY A 106 7.82 8.28 -9.08
N VAL A 107 6.93 7.29 -8.86
CA VAL A 107 7.29 5.85 -8.96
C VAL A 107 7.03 5.24 -10.34
N SER A 108 6.25 5.90 -11.21
CA SER A 108 5.75 5.29 -12.46
C SER A 108 5.30 6.30 -13.52
N GLN A 109 5.66 7.58 -13.37
CA GLN A 109 5.19 8.63 -14.30
C GLN A 109 6.07 8.75 -15.55
N ASP A 110 7.38 8.51 -15.40
CA ASP A 110 8.32 8.55 -16.50
C ASP A 110 8.72 7.13 -16.90
N ARG A 111 8.47 6.76 -18.17
CA ARG A 111 8.83 5.44 -18.72
C ARG A 111 10.34 5.23 -18.74
N ASP A 112 11.09 6.32 -18.87
CA ASP A 112 12.56 6.33 -18.90
C ASP A 112 13.15 6.05 -17.51
N LEU A 113 12.35 6.19 -16.44
CA LEU A 113 12.75 6.00 -15.04
C LEU A 113 12.15 4.73 -14.42
N THR A 114 12.16 3.62 -15.17
CA THR A 114 11.56 2.36 -14.73
C THR A 114 12.19 1.86 -13.42
N GLY A 115 11.40 1.87 -12.35
CA GLY A 115 11.80 1.38 -11.02
C GLY A 115 12.78 2.29 -10.27
N LEU A 116 13.21 3.41 -10.86
CA LEU A 116 14.20 4.35 -10.30
C LEU A 116 15.50 3.66 -9.87
N SER A 117 15.95 2.68 -10.65
CA SER A 117 17.23 2.01 -10.37
C SER A 117 18.40 2.99 -10.50
N LEU A 118 19.50 2.70 -9.80
CA LEU A 118 20.73 3.51 -9.86
C LEU A 118 21.19 3.72 -11.32
N LYS A 119 21.15 2.66 -12.13
CA LYS A 119 21.50 2.71 -13.56
C LYS A 119 20.60 3.68 -14.33
N CYS A 120 19.28 3.54 -14.21
CA CYS A 120 18.34 4.41 -14.92
C CYS A 120 18.49 5.89 -14.51
N LEU A 121 18.72 6.15 -13.22
CA LEU A 121 18.96 7.50 -12.73
C LEU A 121 20.28 8.06 -13.23
N ALA A 122 21.35 7.25 -13.24
CA ALA A 122 22.64 7.66 -13.80
C ALA A 122 22.52 8.07 -15.27
N GLU A 123 21.88 7.23 -16.10
CA GLU A 123 21.61 7.52 -17.51
C GLU A 123 20.79 8.80 -17.67
N TYR A 124 19.72 8.97 -16.89
CA TYR A 124 18.85 10.14 -16.94
C TYR A 124 19.58 11.45 -16.58
N TYR A 125 20.49 11.39 -15.61
CA TYR A 125 21.27 12.55 -15.16
C TYR A 125 22.59 12.74 -15.94
N GLY A 126 22.85 11.93 -16.99
CA GLY A 126 24.07 12.04 -17.79
C GLY A 126 25.34 11.60 -17.06
N LEU A 127 25.21 10.76 -16.03
CA LEU A 127 26.33 10.14 -15.32
C LEU A 127 26.72 8.84 -16.04
N ASN A 128 27.99 8.45 -15.92
CA ASN A 128 28.48 7.20 -16.51
C ASN A 128 27.71 6.01 -15.90
N PRO A 129 26.92 5.26 -16.68
CA PRO A 129 26.04 4.25 -16.13
C PRO A 129 26.82 3.01 -15.67
N LYS A 130 26.16 2.25 -14.80
CA LYS A 130 26.62 0.98 -14.26
C LYS A 130 26.81 -0.09 -15.35
N GLY A 131 27.90 -0.86 -15.25
CA GLY A 131 28.13 -2.13 -15.97
C GLY A 131 27.26 -3.27 -15.41
N ASP A 132 27.39 -4.48 -15.93
CA ASP A 132 26.67 -5.66 -15.40
C ASP A 132 27.65 -6.63 -14.70
N LEU A 133 27.21 -7.25 -13.60
CA LEU A 133 28.00 -8.21 -12.82
C LEU A 133 27.48 -9.65 -13.02
N GLU A 134 27.00 -10.01 -14.22
CA GLU A 134 26.51 -11.38 -14.48
C GLU A 134 27.52 -12.46 -14.07
N PHE A 135 28.83 -12.17 -14.12
CA PHE A 135 29.90 -13.07 -13.69
C PHE A 135 29.98 -13.34 -12.17
N MET A 136 29.29 -12.55 -11.35
CA MET A 136 29.21 -12.71 -9.90
C MET A 136 28.06 -13.63 -9.47
N GLU A 137 27.13 -13.96 -10.36
CA GLU A 137 26.02 -14.86 -10.03
C GLU A 137 26.54 -16.25 -9.62
N GLY A 138 26.29 -16.64 -8.37
CA GLY A 138 26.76 -17.90 -7.81
C GLY A 138 28.27 -17.95 -7.53
N ASN A 139 28.98 -16.83 -7.62
CA ASN A 139 30.43 -16.77 -7.42
C ASN A 139 30.79 -16.32 -6.01
N SER A 140 31.15 -17.28 -5.15
CA SER A 140 31.56 -17.00 -3.77
C SER A 140 33.04 -16.66 -3.62
N ASP A 141 33.90 -17.07 -4.56
CA ASP A 141 35.35 -16.79 -4.56
C ASP A 141 35.81 -16.28 -5.94
N PRO A 142 35.66 -14.97 -6.20
CA PRO A 142 36.02 -14.40 -7.48
C PRO A 142 37.54 -14.42 -7.71
N SER A 143 37.95 -14.65 -8.96
CA SER A 143 39.35 -14.54 -9.38
C SER A 143 39.89 -13.11 -9.17
N VAL A 144 41.22 -12.95 -9.20
CA VAL A 144 41.85 -11.62 -9.03
C VAL A 144 41.32 -10.59 -10.05
N ALA A 145 41.14 -11.00 -11.31
CA ALA A 145 40.58 -10.12 -12.34
C ALA A 145 39.13 -9.71 -12.03
N GLN A 146 38.30 -10.65 -11.60
CA GLN A 146 36.92 -10.39 -11.19
C GLN A 146 36.85 -9.52 -9.93
N LYS A 147 37.78 -9.70 -8.97
CA LYS A 147 37.90 -8.83 -7.79
C LYS A 147 38.20 -7.39 -8.18
N LEU A 148 39.13 -7.16 -9.11
CA LEU A 148 39.43 -5.81 -9.62
C LEU A 148 38.25 -5.17 -10.35
N GLU A 149 37.48 -5.96 -11.11
CA GLU A 149 36.28 -5.49 -11.78
C GLU A 149 35.17 -5.13 -10.79
N LEU A 150 34.96 -5.98 -9.77
CA LEU A 150 34.00 -5.75 -8.69
C LEU A 150 34.34 -4.48 -7.90
N GLN A 151 35.62 -4.25 -7.57
CA GLN A 151 36.08 -3.03 -6.91
C GLN A 151 35.72 -1.77 -7.70
N ARG A 152 36.04 -1.75 -9.01
CA ARG A 152 35.71 -0.61 -9.89
C ARG A 152 34.21 -0.37 -9.96
N TYR A 153 33.44 -1.44 -10.03
CA TYR A 153 31.98 -1.36 -10.06
C TYR A 153 31.42 -0.74 -8.77
N CYS A 154 31.81 -1.24 -7.60
CA CYS A 154 31.29 -0.75 -6.33
C CYS A 154 31.76 0.70 -6.04
N GLU A 155 33.01 1.05 -6.37
CA GLU A 155 33.49 2.43 -6.29
C GLU A 155 32.67 3.38 -7.18
N ASN A 156 32.31 2.92 -8.38
CA ASN A 156 31.46 3.67 -9.30
C ASN A 156 30.02 3.82 -8.77
N ASP A 157 29.44 2.78 -8.17
CA ASP A 157 28.09 2.82 -7.60
C ASP A 157 27.99 3.79 -6.42
N VAL A 158 28.99 3.78 -5.55
CA VAL A 158 29.12 4.76 -4.46
C VAL A 158 29.25 6.18 -5.00
N MET A 159 30.08 6.38 -6.03
CA MET A 159 30.26 7.69 -6.66
C MET A 159 28.97 8.21 -7.30
N ILE A 160 28.29 7.38 -8.11
CA ILE A 160 27.01 7.72 -8.73
C ILE A 160 25.98 8.03 -7.64
N THR A 161 25.92 7.25 -6.57
CA THR A 161 24.99 7.47 -5.47
C THR A 161 25.21 8.83 -4.83
N TYR A 162 26.47 9.24 -4.58
CA TYR A 162 26.79 10.56 -4.07
C TYR A 162 26.41 11.69 -5.04
N GLN A 163 26.77 11.56 -6.32
CA GLN A 163 26.44 12.56 -7.34
C GLN A 163 24.92 12.72 -7.53
N LEU A 164 24.18 11.62 -7.54
CA LEU A 164 22.71 11.64 -7.59
C LEU A 164 22.10 12.31 -6.36
N LEU A 165 22.68 12.10 -5.17
CA LEU A 165 22.25 12.80 -3.97
C LEU A 165 22.35 14.31 -4.17
N GLU A 166 23.50 14.82 -4.62
CA GLU A 166 23.72 16.25 -4.84
C GLU A 166 22.72 16.83 -5.85
N LEU A 167 22.53 16.14 -6.98
CA LEU A 167 21.62 16.57 -8.05
C LEU A 167 20.15 16.57 -7.61
N MET A 168 19.72 15.56 -6.86
CA MET A 168 18.31 15.40 -6.49
C MET A 168 17.94 16.13 -5.19
N MET A 169 18.87 16.32 -4.25
CA MET A 169 18.57 16.98 -2.97
C MET A 169 18.08 18.42 -3.20
N ALA A 170 18.63 19.13 -4.19
CA ALA A 170 18.19 20.46 -4.58
C ALA A 170 16.73 20.51 -5.08
N LYS A 171 16.17 19.36 -5.50
CA LYS A 171 14.82 19.22 -6.04
C LYS A 171 13.79 18.75 -5.00
N VAL A 172 14.22 18.41 -3.78
CA VAL A 172 13.32 17.96 -2.72
C VAL A 172 12.50 19.13 -2.20
N SER A 173 11.17 18.99 -2.23
CA SER A 173 10.25 19.95 -1.61
C SER A 173 10.03 19.60 -0.13
N ASN A 174 9.74 20.60 0.71
CA ASN A 174 9.52 20.40 2.15
C ASN A 174 10.64 19.56 2.82
N VAL A 175 11.90 19.89 2.52
CA VAL A 175 13.11 19.11 2.84
C VAL A 175 13.12 18.60 4.27
N LYS A 176 12.85 19.48 5.25
CA LYS A 176 12.90 19.12 6.68
C LYS A 176 11.96 17.96 7.02
N MET A 177 10.73 18.00 6.53
CA MET A 177 9.75 16.95 6.82
C MET A 177 10.01 15.70 5.99
N GLU A 178 10.31 15.86 4.70
CA GLU A 178 10.42 14.71 3.79
C GLU A 178 11.67 13.88 4.08
N ILE A 179 12.83 14.49 4.33
CA ILE A 179 14.04 13.76 4.74
C ILE A 179 13.84 13.09 6.10
N PHE A 180 13.17 13.75 7.05
CA PHE A 180 12.82 13.13 8.33
C PHE A 180 11.93 11.89 8.13
N MET A 181 10.91 11.98 7.27
CA MET A 181 10.01 10.86 6.99
C MET A 181 10.71 9.70 6.26
N MET A 182 11.61 10.00 5.32
CA MET A 182 12.43 8.99 4.63
C MET A 182 13.34 8.26 5.63
N ASN A 183 14.10 8.99 6.44
CA ASN A 183 14.93 8.38 7.49
C ASN A 183 14.07 7.58 8.47
N HIS A 184 12.94 8.13 8.94
CA HIS A 184 12.02 7.43 9.83
C HIS A 184 11.54 6.10 9.24
N THR A 185 11.29 6.06 7.94
CA THR A 185 10.86 4.85 7.22
C THR A 185 11.92 3.75 7.30
N ILE A 186 13.19 4.11 7.10
CA ILE A 186 14.32 3.18 7.20
C ILE A 186 14.50 2.74 8.66
N GLN A 187 14.48 3.69 9.60
CA GLN A 187 14.56 3.41 11.04
C GLN A 187 13.45 2.49 11.54
N ALA A 188 12.25 2.59 10.97
CA ALA A 188 11.15 1.68 11.29
C ALA A 188 11.50 0.23 10.93
N PHE A 189 12.15 0.03 9.79
CA PHE A 189 12.57 -1.28 9.32
C PHE A 189 13.76 -1.86 10.09
N ILE A 190 14.78 -1.06 10.41
CA ILE A 190 16.00 -1.59 11.06
C ILE A 190 15.89 -1.66 12.59
N ASN A 191 15.19 -0.70 13.22
CA ASN A 191 15.27 -0.45 14.67
C ASN A 191 13.91 -0.46 15.42
N LYS A 192 12.78 -0.27 14.75
CA LYS A 192 11.47 -0.07 15.42
C LYS A 192 10.43 -1.13 15.04
N GLY A 193 10.72 -2.39 15.37
CA GLY A 193 9.77 -3.49 15.21
C GLY A 193 8.68 -3.57 16.29
N VAL A 194 7.52 -4.11 15.91
CA VAL A 194 6.39 -4.41 16.81
C VAL A 194 6.50 -5.84 17.31
N LYS A 195 6.41 -6.07 18.62
CA LYS A 195 6.51 -7.43 19.19
C LYS A 195 5.36 -8.31 18.68
N VAL A 196 5.69 -9.56 18.35
CA VAL A 196 4.74 -10.55 17.85
C VAL A 196 4.65 -11.70 18.85
N ASP A 197 3.43 -12.01 19.28
CA ASP A 197 3.13 -13.22 20.03
C ASP A 197 3.06 -14.43 19.07
N GLN A 198 4.24 -15.01 18.80
CA GLN A 198 4.35 -16.16 17.91
C GLN A 198 3.66 -17.41 18.46
N ALA A 199 3.57 -17.57 19.78
CA ALA A 199 2.93 -18.72 20.40
C ALA A 199 1.42 -18.69 20.12
N LYS A 200 0.79 -17.53 20.31
CA LYS A 200 -0.62 -17.31 19.98
C LYS A 200 -0.92 -17.58 18.50
N ILE A 201 -0.04 -17.16 17.59
CA ILE A 201 -0.21 -17.45 16.16
C ILE A 201 -0.13 -18.96 15.89
N LYS A 202 0.85 -19.66 16.46
CA LYS A 202 1.01 -21.11 16.26
C LYS A 202 -0.19 -21.89 16.79
N LEU A 203 -0.70 -21.53 17.97
CA LEU A 203 -1.91 -22.14 18.54
C LEU A 203 -3.14 -21.91 17.65
N MET A 204 -3.33 -20.67 17.18
CA MET A 204 -4.42 -20.32 16.26
C MET A 204 -4.32 -21.12 14.94
N ILE A 205 -3.12 -21.33 14.40
CA ILE A 205 -2.91 -22.15 13.20
C ILE A 205 -3.43 -23.57 13.45
N VAL A 206 -2.99 -24.22 14.54
CA VAL A 206 -3.36 -25.60 14.89
C VAL A 206 -4.87 -25.76 15.11
N GLU A 207 -5.48 -24.83 15.86
CA GLU A 207 -6.92 -24.85 16.13
C GLU A 207 -7.75 -24.78 14.85
N GLN A 208 -7.39 -23.86 13.96
CA GLN A 208 -8.08 -23.67 12.68
C GLN A 208 -7.84 -24.85 11.71
N GLU A 209 -6.65 -25.46 11.74
CA GLU A 209 -6.35 -26.70 11.02
C GLU A 209 -7.26 -27.85 11.49
N SER A 210 -7.43 -28.01 12.81
CA SER A 210 -8.30 -29.03 13.39
C SER A 210 -9.77 -28.85 13.04
N ILE A 211 -10.28 -27.60 13.01
CA ILE A 211 -11.65 -27.29 12.59
C ILE A 211 -11.87 -27.70 11.13
N LEU A 212 -10.92 -27.37 10.25
CA LEU A 212 -11.00 -27.73 8.85
C LEU A 212 -10.95 -29.26 8.66
N GLU A 213 -10.07 -29.96 9.37
CA GLU A 213 -9.97 -31.42 9.31
C GLU A 213 -11.26 -32.11 9.75
N LYS A 214 -11.88 -31.66 10.84
CA LYS A 214 -13.17 -32.20 11.31
C LYS A 214 -14.27 -32.04 10.26
N LEU A 215 -14.40 -30.85 9.68
CA LEU A 215 -15.40 -30.60 8.63
C LEU A 215 -15.16 -31.47 7.39
N LEU A 216 -13.90 -31.65 6.99
CA LEU A 216 -13.54 -32.51 5.86
C LEU A 216 -13.86 -33.98 6.14
N MET A 217 -13.61 -34.46 7.36
CA MET A 217 -13.98 -35.81 7.79
C MET A 217 -15.50 -36.02 7.79
N GLU A 218 -16.27 -35.07 8.32
CA GLU A 218 -17.74 -35.12 8.32
C GLU A 218 -18.34 -35.19 6.91
N LEU A 219 -17.71 -34.51 5.95
CA LEU A 219 -18.11 -34.52 4.55
C LEU A 219 -17.52 -35.69 3.75
N ASN A 220 -16.62 -36.48 4.33
CA ASN A 220 -15.83 -37.52 3.66
C ASN A 220 -15.08 -37.00 2.41
N LEU A 221 -14.43 -35.84 2.54
CA LEU A 221 -13.72 -35.15 1.46
C LEU A 221 -12.26 -34.89 1.86
N SER A 222 -11.37 -34.84 0.87
CA SER A 222 -10.00 -34.40 1.06
C SER A 222 -9.82 -32.90 0.83
N ARG A 223 -8.78 -32.33 1.42
CA ARG A 223 -8.42 -30.91 1.20
C ARG A 223 -8.10 -30.61 -0.26
N ALA A 224 -7.49 -31.56 -0.99
CA ALA A 224 -7.14 -31.40 -2.39
C ALA A 224 -8.40 -31.25 -3.27
N GLU A 225 -9.43 -32.04 -3.01
CA GLU A 225 -10.70 -32.00 -3.73
C GLU A 225 -11.41 -30.65 -3.55
N ILE A 226 -11.41 -30.13 -2.31
CA ILE A 226 -12.02 -28.84 -1.98
C ILE A 226 -11.17 -27.65 -2.48
N THR A 227 -9.84 -27.75 -2.57
CA THR A 227 -8.97 -26.64 -3.00
C THR A 227 -8.78 -26.55 -4.51
N GLY A 228 -8.85 -27.68 -5.23
CA GLY A 228 -8.84 -27.70 -6.69
C GLY A 228 -10.06 -27.00 -7.28
N ASN A 229 -9.86 -26.08 -8.23
CA ASN A 229 -10.99 -25.40 -8.87
C ASN A 229 -11.86 -26.35 -9.71
N LYS A 230 -11.23 -27.32 -10.40
CA LYS A 230 -11.91 -28.30 -11.24
C LYS A 230 -12.67 -29.32 -10.39
N SER A 231 -11.97 -29.96 -9.45
CA SER A 231 -12.55 -30.94 -8.53
C SER A 231 -13.70 -30.37 -7.71
N PHE A 232 -13.54 -29.15 -7.16
CA PHE A 232 -14.61 -28.49 -6.43
C PHE A 232 -15.84 -28.21 -7.29
N LYS A 233 -15.63 -27.80 -8.56
CA LYS A 233 -16.73 -27.57 -9.50
C LYS A 233 -17.52 -28.85 -9.72
N GLU A 234 -16.83 -29.95 -10.03
CA GLU A 234 -17.44 -31.26 -10.29
C GLU A 234 -18.22 -31.76 -9.06
N LEU A 235 -17.66 -31.62 -7.86
CA LEU A 235 -18.34 -31.99 -6.61
C LEU A 235 -19.60 -31.16 -6.35
N LEU A 236 -19.52 -29.84 -6.55
CA LEU A 236 -20.65 -28.95 -6.31
C LEU A 236 -21.75 -29.13 -7.36
N GLU A 237 -21.37 -29.34 -8.62
CA GLU A 237 -22.29 -29.63 -9.73
C GLU A 237 -23.05 -30.94 -9.47
N HIS A 238 -22.34 -32.02 -9.11
CA HIS A 238 -22.97 -33.28 -8.75
C HIS A 238 -23.89 -33.16 -7.52
N ALA A 239 -23.45 -32.45 -6.47
CA ALA A 239 -24.26 -32.26 -5.26
C ALA A 239 -25.57 -31.52 -5.55
N LEU A 240 -25.53 -30.48 -6.40
CA LEU A 240 -26.71 -29.73 -6.83
C LEU A 240 -27.60 -30.57 -7.75
N GLU A 241 -27.03 -31.34 -8.67
CA GLU A 241 -27.78 -32.24 -9.56
C GLU A 241 -28.58 -33.29 -8.77
N CYS A 242 -28.00 -33.86 -7.70
CA CYS A 242 -28.68 -34.82 -6.82
C CYS A 242 -29.95 -34.25 -6.17
N ILE A 243 -30.03 -32.92 -6.00
CA ILE A 243 -31.20 -32.23 -5.44
C ILE A 243 -32.04 -31.50 -6.50
N GLY A 244 -31.73 -31.70 -7.79
CA GLY A 244 -32.47 -31.10 -8.91
C GLY A 244 -32.15 -29.63 -9.17
N GLU A 245 -31.05 -29.12 -8.64
CA GLU A 245 -30.59 -27.75 -8.83
C GLU A 245 -29.41 -27.67 -9.81
N SER A 246 -29.14 -26.48 -10.33
CA SER A 246 -28.07 -26.25 -11.31
C SER A 246 -26.97 -25.37 -10.73
N LEU A 247 -25.74 -25.57 -11.22
CA LEU A 247 -24.58 -24.83 -10.75
C LEU A 247 -24.74 -23.31 -11.01
N PRO A 248 -24.63 -22.45 -9.99
CA PRO A 248 -24.69 -21.01 -10.17
C PRO A 248 -23.55 -20.48 -11.06
N MET A 249 -23.90 -19.71 -12.08
CA MET A 249 -22.97 -19.14 -13.08
C MET A 249 -23.02 -17.61 -13.07
N LYS A 250 -21.87 -16.97 -13.30
CA LYS A 250 -21.73 -15.51 -13.44
C LYS A 250 -21.01 -15.12 -14.72
N LYS A 251 -21.20 -13.89 -15.18
CA LYS A 251 -20.43 -13.32 -16.31
C LYS A 251 -18.98 -13.08 -15.90
N GLY A 252 -18.05 -13.77 -16.56
CA GLY A 252 -16.61 -13.51 -16.53
C GLY A 252 -16.13 -12.78 -17.79
N LYS A 253 -14.83 -12.45 -17.85
CA LYS A 253 -14.21 -11.77 -19.00
C LYS A 253 -14.27 -12.56 -20.32
N LYS A 254 -14.42 -13.90 -20.26
CA LYS A 254 -14.41 -14.81 -21.42
C LYS A 254 -15.69 -15.66 -21.51
N GLY A 255 -16.81 -15.18 -20.97
CA GLY A 255 -18.09 -15.91 -20.94
C GLY A 255 -18.54 -16.27 -19.53
N LEU A 256 -19.53 -17.16 -19.42
CA LEU A 256 -20.07 -17.60 -18.13
C LEU A 256 -19.07 -18.49 -17.39
N ILE A 257 -18.85 -18.21 -16.11
CA ILE A 257 -17.97 -18.98 -15.23
C ILE A 257 -18.73 -19.37 -13.95
N PRO A 258 -18.39 -20.50 -13.30
CA PRO A 258 -19.00 -20.87 -12.03
C PRO A 258 -18.80 -19.81 -10.94
N ALA A 259 -19.87 -19.51 -10.21
CA ALA A 259 -19.90 -18.50 -9.15
C ALA A 259 -19.34 -19.05 -7.82
N THR A 260 -18.10 -19.55 -7.84
CA THR A 260 -17.45 -20.28 -6.73
C THR A 260 -16.34 -19.49 -6.03
N ALA A 261 -16.30 -18.17 -6.24
CA ALA A 261 -15.31 -17.30 -5.61
C ALA A 261 -15.73 -16.95 -4.17
N LYS A 262 -14.74 -16.57 -3.33
CA LYS A 262 -14.99 -16.27 -1.90
C LYS A 262 -16.02 -15.15 -1.71
N ASP A 263 -15.89 -14.09 -2.49
CA ASP A 263 -16.72 -12.89 -2.39
C ASP A 263 -17.90 -12.93 -3.37
N ASP A 264 -18.25 -14.12 -3.86
CA ASP A 264 -19.37 -14.30 -4.77
C ASP A 264 -20.69 -14.38 -3.97
N PRO A 265 -21.68 -13.52 -4.23
CA PRO A 265 -22.97 -13.59 -3.55
C PRO A 265 -23.63 -14.96 -3.66
N GLN A 266 -23.52 -15.62 -4.82
CA GLN A 266 -24.13 -16.95 -5.01
C GLN A 266 -23.41 -18.01 -4.17
N MET A 267 -22.09 -17.89 -3.97
CA MET A 267 -21.34 -18.77 -3.07
C MET A 267 -21.75 -18.58 -1.61
N LEU A 268 -22.02 -17.34 -1.19
CA LEU A 268 -22.51 -17.05 0.16
C LEU A 268 -23.93 -17.60 0.40
N VAL A 269 -24.80 -17.55 -0.62
CA VAL A 269 -26.12 -18.19 -0.58
C VAL A 269 -25.98 -19.69 -0.40
N LEU A 270 -25.06 -20.34 -1.13
CA LEU A 270 -24.80 -21.77 -0.98
C LEU A 270 -24.34 -22.15 0.43
N CYS A 271 -23.62 -21.27 1.15
CA CYS A 271 -23.29 -21.54 2.57
C CYS A 271 -24.54 -21.61 3.47
N GLY A 272 -25.62 -20.93 3.12
CA GLY A 272 -26.90 -20.97 3.84
C GLY A 272 -27.93 -21.94 3.25
N HIS A 273 -27.50 -22.81 2.32
CA HIS A 273 -28.39 -23.74 1.62
C HIS A 273 -29.12 -24.70 2.59
N SER A 274 -30.35 -25.08 2.24
CA SER A 274 -31.19 -25.99 3.04
C SER A 274 -30.60 -27.41 3.10
N ASP A 275 -30.01 -27.88 2.00
CA ASP A 275 -29.25 -29.12 1.95
C ASP A 275 -27.92 -29.01 2.73
N SER A 276 -27.73 -29.92 3.69
CA SER A 276 -26.58 -29.92 4.59
C SER A 276 -25.26 -30.22 3.89
N PHE A 277 -25.28 -31.03 2.82
CA PHE A 277 -24.07 -31.40 2.09
C PHE A 277 -23.61 -30.26 1.17
N VAL A 278 -24.53 -29.63 0.42
CA VAL A 278 -24.24 -28.44 -0.38
C VAL A 278 -23.74 -27.30 0.50
N SER A 279 -24.43 -27.04 1.61
CA SER A 279 -24.02 -26.04 2.60
C SER A 279 -22.64 -26.35 3.18
N GLY A 280 -22.40 -27.60 3.58
CA GLY A 280 -21.12 -28.07 4.10
C GLY A 280 -19.98 -27.93 3.09
N LEU A 281 -20.22 -28.33 1.84
CA LEU A 281 -19.26 -28.24 0.73
C LEU A 281 -18.87 -26.78 0.45
N ALA A 282 -19.85 -25.88 0.40
CA ALA A 282 -19.62 -24.45 0.22
C ALA A 282 -18.82 -23.84 1.39
N LYS A 283 -19.21 -24.17 2.63
CA LYS A 283 -18.49 -23.75 3.84
C LYS A 283 -17.05 -24.27 3.86
N ALA A 284 -16.83 -25.56 3.55
CA ALA A 284 -15.50 -26.17 3.51
C ALA A 284 -14.59 -25.49 2.49
N ARG A 285 -15.11 -25.13 1.32
CA ARG A 285 -14.39 -24.37 0.29
C ARG A 285 -13.97 -22.99 0.74
N LEU A 286 -14.92 -22.23 1.29
CA LEU A 286 -14.65 -20.88 1.76
C LEU A 286 -13.66 -20.89 2.92
N MET A 287 -13.85 -21.80 3.88
CA MET A 287 -12.92 -21.98 4.99
C MET A 287 -11.54 -22.37 4.50
N SER A 288 -11.41 -23.39 3.63
CA SER A 288 -10.10 -23.85 3.13
C SER A 288 -9.32 -22.76 2.37
N LYS A 289 -9.97 -22.04 1.44
CA LYS A 289 -9.31 -20.93 0.71
C LYS A 289 -8.95 -19.74 1.61
N SER A 290 -9.86 -19.38 2.52
CA SER A 290 -9.62 -18.30 3.48
C SER A 290 -8.52 -18.67 4.47
N PHE A 291 -8.49 -19.94 4.88
CA PHE A 291 -7.47 -20.54 5.72
C PHE A 291 -6.10 -20.49 5.04
N ASP A 292 -5.93 -21.01 3.82
CA ASP A 292 -4.65 -20.96 3.10
C ASP A 292 -4.06 -19.54 3.02
N THR A 293 -4.90 -18.57 2.62
CA THR A 293 -4.47 -17.18 2.51
C THR A 293 -4.05 -16.59 3.86
N SER A 294 -4.83 -16.85 4.91
CA SER A 294 -4.60 -16.28 6.24
C SER A 294 -3.44 -16.97 6.95
N ILE A 295 -3.27 -18.27 6.76
CA ILE A 295 -2.16 -19.06 7.29
C ILE A 295 -0.86 -18.70 6.61
N ASN A 296 -0.86 -18.45 5.29
CA ASN A 296 0.33 -17.93 4.62
C ASN A 296 0.75 -16.57 5.20
N LYS A 297 -0.20 -15.69 5.52
CA LYS A 297 0.08 -14.44 6.25
C LYS A 297 0.61 -14.71 7.66
N ALA A 298 0.02 -15.65 8.39
CA ALA A 298 0.43 -16.04 9.74
C ALA A 298 1.88 -16.59 9.76
N LYS A 299 2.17 -17.55 8.86
CA LYS A 299 3.51 -18.14 8.68
C LYS A 299 4.53 -17.07 8.31
N LYS A 300 4.19 -16.14 7.42
CA LYS A 300 5.04 -15.01 7.06
C LYS A 300 5.31 -14.09 8.26
N LEU A 301 4.30 -13.78 9.07
CA LEU A 301 4.45 -12.97 10.28
C LEU A 301 5.40 -13.63 11.29
N VAL A 302 5.24 -14.94 11.54
CA VAL A 302 6.14 -15.71 12.41
C VAL A 302 7.56 -15.72 11.85
N LYS A 303 7.72 -15.98 10.55
CA LYS A 303 9.03 -16.04 9.88
C LYS A 303 9.77 -14.71 9.96
N LEU A 304 9.14 -13.61 9.53
CA LEU A 304 9.77 -12.27 9.52
C LEU A 304 10.05 -11.74 10.92
N SER A 305 9.17 -12.02 11.89
CA SER A 305 9.45 -11.63 13.28
C SER A 305 10.56 -12.47 13.90
N GLY A 306 10.73 -13.73 13.49
CA GLY A 306 11.83 -14.60 13.91
C GLY A 306 13.21 -14.02 13.58
N PHE A 307 13.40 -13.49 12.37
CA PHE A 307 14.67 -12.86 11.97
C PHE A 307 15.01 -11.59 12.77
N ASN A 308 14.03 -11.03 13.48
CA ASN A 308 14.12 -9.75 14.16
C ASN A 308 13.86 -9.87 15.67
N GLY A 309 14.24 -11.00 16.28
CA GLY A 309 14.14 -11.20 17.72
C GLY A 309 12.70 -11.19 18.25
N GLY A 310 11.76 -11.73 17.47
CA GLY A 310 10.33 -11.75 17.80
C GLY A 310 9.58 -10.46 17.50
N LYS A 311 10.17 -9.53 16.74
CA LYS A 311 9.51 -8.27 16.34
C LYS A 311 9.29 -8.22 14.83
N LEU A 312 8.10 -7.85 14.39
CA LEU A 312 7.87 -7.52 12.99
C LEU A 312 8.33 -6.08 12.74
N CYS A 313 9.33 -5.91 11.88
CA CYS A 313 9.76 -4.59 11.45
C CYS A 313 8.93 -4.13 10.24
N PRO A 314 8.27 -2.96 10.29
CA PRO A 314 7.49 -2.46 9.17
C PRO A 314 8.38 -2.20 7.95
N ASN A 315 8.11 -2.91 6.84
CA ASN A 315 8.70 -2.59 5.55
C ASN A 315 7.71 -1.73 4.75
N LEU A 316 7.99 -0.43 4.67
CA LEU A 316 7.15 0.55 4.01
C LEU A 316 7.86 1.15 2.80
N LYS A 317 7.16 1.19 1.67
CA LYS A 317 7.56 1.93 0.47
C LYS A 317 7.11 3.38 0.62
N TYR A 318 8.06 4.28 0.90
CA TYR A 318 7.82 5.72 0.78
C TYR A 318 7.37 6.05 -0.65
N TYR A 319 6.33 6.88 -0.77
CA TYR A 319 5.66 7.24 -2.04
C TYR A 319 5.09 6.04 -2.82
N GLY A 320 4.76 4.93 -2.15
CA GLY A 320 4.38 3.67 -2.77
C GLY A 320 3.10 3.68 -3.61
N ALA A 321 2.18 4.62 -3.36
CA ALA A 321 0.96 4.80 -4.16
C ALA A 321 1.16 5.56 -5.48
N GLY A 322 2.41 5.84 -5.88
CA GLY A 322 2.78 6.41 -7.18
C GLY A 322 2.55 7.91 -7.32
N ILE A 323 1.31 8.36 -7.14
CA ILE A 323 0.87 9.75 -7.40
C ILE A 323 0.54 10.50 -6.10
N THR A 324 -0.24 9.89 -5.21
CA THR A 324 -0.77 10.57 -3.99
C THR A 324 0.25 10.71 -2.86
N GLY A 325 1.42 10.09 -3.02
CA GLY A 325 2.46 10.04 -2.02
C GLY A 325 2.20 9.23 -0.76
N ARG A 326 1.10 8.48 -0.71
CA ARG A 326 0.85 7.53 0.38
C ARG A 326 1.92 6.45 0.42
N PHE A 327 2.30 6.07 1.63
CA PHE A 327 3.09 4.87 1.89
C PHE A 327 2.31 3.62 1.48
N SER A 328 3.03 2.61 0.99
CA SER A 328 2.48 1.25 0.79
C SER A 328 3.35 0.21 1.50
N GLY A 329 2.75 -0.78 2.15
CA GLY A 329 3.50 -1.88 2.75
C GLY A 329 4.05 -2.88 1.74
N VAL A 330 5.25 -3.40 2.03
CA VAL A 330 5.94 -4.47 1.28
C VAL A 330 6.06 -5.70 2.18
N GLY A 331 6.02 -6.91 1.61
CA GLY A 331 6.18 -8.12 2.40
C GLY A 331 4.92 -8.45 3.22
N TYR A 332 4.97 -8.28 4.54
CA TYR A 332 3.78 -8.34 5.42
C TYR A 332 3.26 -6.92 5.64
N ASN A 333 2.17 -6.57 4.95
CA ASN A 333 1.66 -5.20 4.97
C ASN A 333 0.92 -4.88 6.29
N LEU A 334 1.60 -4.19 7.20
CA LEU A 334 1.03 -3.71 8.47
C LEU A 334 -0.11 -2.71 8.32
N GLN A 335 -0.24 -2.03 7.18
CA GLN A 335 -1.33 -1.07 6.94
C GLN A 335 -2.67 -1.78 6.69
N ASN A 336 -2.67 -3.06 6.30
CA ASN A 336 -3.87 -3.82 5.96
C ASN A 336 -4.05 -5.04 6.87
N GLN A 337 -4.53 -4.79 8.09
CA GLN A 337 -4.84 -5.82 9.07
C GLN A 337 -6.33 -6.16 9.03
N GLY A 338 -6.65 -7.46 9.10
CA GLY A 338 -8.03 -7.93 9.13
C GLY A 338 -8.75 -7.50 10.42
N ARG A 339 -10.08 -7.41 10.33
CA ARG A 339 -10.94 -6.91 11.42
C ARG A 339 -11.83 -7.98 12.04
N ASP A 340 -11.81 -9.18 11.47
CA ASP A 340 -12.63 -10.33 11.84
C ASP A 340 -11.84 -11.64 11.71
N GLY A 341 -12.37 -12.72 12.31
CA GLY A 341 -11.83 -14.07 12.24
C GLY A 341 -10.32 -14.15 12.46
N ILE A 342 -9.63 -14.87 11.57
CA ILE A 342 -8.17 -15.04 11.60
C ILE A 342 -7.44 -13.69 11.44
N GLY A 343 -8.00 -12.75 10.68
CA GLY A 343 -7.40 -11.44 10.49
C GLY A 343 -7.32 -10.63 11.80
N LEU A 344 -8.38 -10.67 12.59
CA LEU A 344 -8.41 -10.06 13.92
C LEU A 344 -7.45 -10.78 14.89
N ALA A 345 -7.39 -12.11 14.83
CA ALA A 345 -6.47 -12.89 15.66
C ALA A 345 -5.00 -12.56 15.35
N LEU A 346 -4.64 -12.42 14.07
CA LEU A 346 -3.31 -11.95 13.65
C LEU A 346 -3.04 -10.52 14.13
N ARG A 347 -4.02 -9.61 13.99
CA ARG A 347 -3.89 -8.24 14.52
C ARG A 347 -3.65 -8.25 16.03
N ASN A 348 -4.36 -9.11 16.77
CA ASN A 348 -4.24 -9.28 18.23
C ASN A 348 -3.00 -10.07 18.67
N SER A 349 -2.17 -10.55 17.73
CA SER A 349 -0.85 -11.10 18.01
C SER A 349 0.24 -10.04 17.98
N LEU A 350 -0.05 -8.86 17.44
CA LEU A 350 0.81 -7.68 17.57
C LEU A 350 0.60 -7.12 18.97
N VAL A 351 1.63 -7.21 19.82
CA VAL A 351 1.54 -6.87 21.23
C VAL A 351 2.52 -5.76 21.58
N ALA A 352 2.20 -4.96 22.58
CA ALA A 352 3.14 -3.99 23.11
C ALA A 352 4.34 -4.72 23.73
N SER A 353 5.51 -4.08 23.71
CA SER A 353 6.66 -4.60 24.46
C SER A 353 6.38 -4.56 25.96
N GLU A 354 7.13 -5.34 26.74
CA GLU A 354 6.97 -5.40 28.19
C GLU A 354 7.05 -4.00 28.82
N GLY A 355 6.14 -3.74 29.77
CA GLY A 355 6.00 -2.43 30.42
C GLY A 355 5.43 -1.31 29.55
N LYS A 356 4.97 -1.60 28.31
CA LYS A 356 4.42 -0.59 27.38
C LYS A 356 2.98 -0.88 27.01
N THR A 357 2.29 0.15 26.51
CA THR A 357 0.96 0.05 25.91
C THR A 357 0.95 0.66 24.50
N PHE A 358 -0.03 0.29 23.68
CA PHE A 358 -0.26 0.96 22.41
C PHE A 358 -1.08 2.23 22.62
N VAL A 359 -0.62 3.32 22.00
CA VAL A 359 -1.38 4.56 21.86
C VAL A 359 -1.83 4.65 20.41
N ILE A 360 -3.14 4.66 20.19
CA ILE A 360 -3.73 4.74 18.85
C ILE A 360 -4.33 6.14 18.70
N ALA A 361 -3.81 6.90 17.74
CA ALA A 361 -4.35 8.20 17.34
C ALA A 361 -4.75 8.12 15.87
N ASP A 362 -5.97 8.56 15.56
CA ASP A 362 -6.51 8.61 14.19
C ASP A 362 -7.11 10.00 13.94
N LEU A 363 -6.89 10.54 12.74
CA LEU A 363 -7.41 11.85 12.39
C LEU A 363 -8.88 11.73 11.98
N ASN A 364 -9.77 12.34 12.77
CA ASN A 364 -11.21 12.24 12.54
C ASN A 364 -11.64 12.94 11.24
N ALA A 365 -12.03 12.14 10.25
CA ALA A 365 -12.56 12.61 8.95
C ALA A 365 -11.61 13.56 8.20
N ILE A 366 -10.30 13.30 8.27
CA ILE A 366 -9.29 14.19 7.69
C ILE A 366 -9.49 14.48 6.21
N GLU A 367 -9.91 13.49 5.42
CA GLU A 367 -10.13 13.68 3.97
C GLU A 367 -11.24 14.69 3.69
N ALA A 368 -12.39 14.56 4.38
CA ALA A 368 -13.50 15.50 4.24
C ALA A 368 -13.15 16.91 4.76
N ARG A 369 -12.38 16.99 5.85
CA ARG A 369 -11.90 18.27 6.41
C ARG A 369 -10.95 18.98 5.48
N VAL A 370 -9.95 18.28 4.95
CA VAL A 370 -8.95 18.85 4.04
C VAL A 370 -9.62 19.29 2.73
N LEU A 371 -10.52 18.48 2.18
CA LEU A 371 -11.28 18.85 0.98
C LEU A 371 -12.14 20.11 1.22
N ALA A 372 -12.91 20.15 2.31
CA ALA A 372 -13.74 21.30 2.65
C ALA A 372 -12.90 22.57 2.84
N TRP A 373 -11.73 22.44 3.47
CA TRP A 373 -10.80 23.55 3.67
C TRP A 373 -10.17 24.04 2.36
N LEU A 374 -9.63 23.13 1.54
CA LEU A 374 -9.01 23.49 0.25
C LEU A 374 -10.00 24.12 -0.73
N SER A 375 -11.26 23.67 -0.68
CA SER A 375 -12.33 24.18 -1.55
C SER A 375 -13.09 25.36 -0.98
N GLU A 376 -12.76 25.83 0.23
CA GLU A 376 -13.47 26.93 0.91
C GLU A 376 -14.98 26.66 1.09
N GLN A 377 -15.34 25.40 1.38
CA GLN A 377 -16.73 24.98 1.64
C GLN A 377 -17.10 25.23 3.11
N ASP A 378 -17.44 26.48 3.43
CA ASP A 378 -17.62 26.97 4.80
C ASP A 378 -18.73 26.29 5.61
N ASP A 379 -19.84 25.90 4.99
CA ASP A 379 -20.96 25.22 5.65
C ASP A 379 -20.56 23.82 6.16
N LEU A 380 -19.77 23.07 5.39
CA LEU A 380 -19.21 21.80 5.82
C LEU A 380 -18.13 22.00 6.90
N LEU A 381 -17.32 23.04 6.80
CA LEU A 381 -16.40 23.42 7.88
C LEU A 381 -17.16 23.78 9.16
N GLU A 382 -18.31 24.42 9.06
CA GLU A 382 -19.12 24.80 10.21
C GLU A 382 -19.72 23.59 10.94
N ILE A 383 -20.16 22.56 10.21
CA ILE A 383 -20.54 21.26 10.80
C ILE A 383 -19.40 20.72 11.66
N PHE A 384 -18.16 20.78 11.16
CA PHE A 384 -16.99 20.35 11.90
C PHE A 384 -16.68 21.24 13.12
N ARG A 385 -16.82 22.57 13.01
CA ARG A 385 -16.63 23.50 14.14
C ARG A 385 -17.64 23.24 15.26
N GLN A 386 -18.85 22.84 14.91
CA GLN A 386 -19.91 22.45 15.85
C GLN A 386 -19.77 21.03 16.40
N ASN A 387 -18.68 20.30 16.09
CA ASN A 387 -18.47 18.90 16.45
C ASN A 387 -19.60 17.96 16.01
N LYS A 388 -20.32 18.32 14.95
CA LYS A 388 -21.34 17.47 14.34
C LYS A 388 -20.70 16.46 13.39
N ASP A 389 -21.47 15.42 13.07
CA ASP A 389 -21.03 14.36 12.17
C ASP A 389 -21.51 14.65 10.74
N PRO A 390 -20.62 15.05 9.81
CA PRO A 390 -21.01 15.45 8.46
C PRO A 390 -21.68 14.32 7.68
N TYR A 391 -21.38 13.06 8.02
CA TYR A 391 -21.97 11.91 7.35
C TYR A 391 -23.43 11.72 7.76
N SER A 392 -23.73 11.98 9.03
CA SER A 392 -25.09 11.93 9.55
C SER A 392 -25.91 13.13 9.07
N GLU A 393 -25.35 14.33 9.10
CA GLU A 393 -26.00 15.54 8.58
C GLU A 393 -26.36 15.37 7.09
N PHE A 394 -25.42 14.92 6.27
CA PHE A 394 -25.68 14.69 4.85
C PHE A 394 -26.70 13.56 4.62
N ALA A 395 -26.60 12.45 5.37
CA ALA A 395 -27.59 11.37 5.28
C ALA A 395 -29.00 11.87 5.62
N GLY A 396 -29.16 12.64 6.69
CA GLY A 396 -30.46 13.13 7.12
C GLY A 396 -31.05 14.15 6.16
N ASN A 397 -30.26 15.16 5.77
CA ASN A 397 -30.76 16.32 5.02
C ASN A 397 -30.81 16.09 3.50
N ASN A 398 -29.99 15.17 2.96
CA ASN A 398 -29.81 15.04 1.51
C ASN A 398 -30.10 13.62 0.98
N MET A 399 -30.35 12.64 1.84
CA MET A 399 -30.60 11.25 1.42
C MET A 399 -31.95 10.70 1.88
N PHE A 400 -32.30 10.89 3.15
CA PHE A 400 -33.41 10.16 3.79
C PHE A 400 -34.52 11.04 4.38
N ASP A 401 -34.34 12.36 4.40
CA ASP A 401 -35.29 13.33 4.94
C ASP A 401 -35.73 13.02 6.38
N CYS A 402 -34.77 12.58 7.22
CA CYS A 402 -35.01 12.25 8.62
C CYS A 402 -33.78 12.48 9.50
N VAL A 403 -33.94 12.44 10.82
CA VAL A 403 -32.81 12.60 11.75
C VAL A 403 -31.91 11.36 11.73
N VAL A 404 -30.69 11.52 11.24
CA VAL A 404 -29.63 10.53 11.28
C VAL A 404 -28.54 11.00 12.26
N TYR A 405 -27.99 10.10 13.06
CA TYR A 405 -26.90 10.40 13.99
C TYR A 405 -25.96 9.20 14.14
N LYS A 406 -24.84 9.39 14.83
CA LYS A 406 -23.92 8.30 15.19
C LYS A 406 -24.45 7.59 16.44
N PRO A 407 -24.93 6.35 16.34
CA PRO A 407 -25.58 5.70 17.48
C PRO A 407 -24.56 5.26 18.54
N ALA A 408 -24.99 5.32 19.80
CA ALA A 408 -24.31 4.68 20.92
C ALA A 408 -24.42 3.14 20.81
N ASP A 409 -23.67 2.42 21.64
CA ASP A 409 -23.64 0.96 21.54
C ASP A 409 -24.93 0.27 21.99
N ASP A 410 -25.70 0.92 22.84
CA ASP A 410 -26.97 0.50 23.44
C ASP A 410 -28.21 1.09 22.72
N ASP A 411 -28.02 1.84 21.64
CA ASP A 411 -29.12 2.49 20.92
C ASP A 411 -30.07 1.46 20.25
N PRO A 412 -31.40 1.54 20.46
CA PRO A 412 -32.36 0.60 19.87
C PRO A 412 -32.45 0.69 18.34
N ARG A 413 -32.14 1.85 17.75
CA ARG A 413 -32.08 2.10 16.30
C ARG A 413 -30.64 2.01 15.76
N LYS A 414 -29.69 1.46 16.53
CA LYS A 414 -28.28 1.35 16.15
C LYS A 414 -28.07 0.77 14.76
N LYS A 415 -28.81 -0.29 14.39
CA LYS A 415 -28.69 -0.93 13.06
C LYS A 415 -29.05 0.05 11.95
N GLU A 416 -30.25 0.64 12.04
CA GLU A 416 -30.79 1.61 11.07
C GLU A 416 -29.89 2.86 10.96
N MET A 417 -29.55 3.48 12.10
CA MET A 417 -28.71 4.68 12.12
C MET A 417 -27.31 4.43 11.56
N LYS A 418 -26.69 3.27 11.86
CA LYS A 418 -25.41 2.89 11.24
C LYS A 418 -25.54 2.71 9.73
N LEU A 419 -26.58 2.04 9.27
CA LEU A 419 -26.85 1.80 7.85
C LEU A 419 -26.94 3.12 7.08
N MET A 420 -27.79 4.04 7.55
CA MET A 420 -28.01 5.36 6.93
C MET A 420 -26.75 6.23 6.98
N ARG A 421 -26.09 6.30 8.14
CA ARG A 421 -24.84 7.05 8.31
C ARG A 421 -23.71 6.51 7.43
N ASN A 422 -23.62 5.20 7.24
CA ASN A 422 -22.60 4.60 6.37
C ASN A 422 -22.84 4.92 4.90
N ALA A 423 -24.11 5.03 4.48
CA ALA A 423 -24.47 5.52 3.16
C ALA A 423 -24.10 7.00 2.98
N GLY A 424 -24.39 7.84 3.99
CA GLY A 424 -23.92 9.23 4.04
C GLY A 424 -22.41 9.37 3.98
N LYS A 425 -21.67 8.50 4.69
CA LYS A 425 -20.20 8.44 4.62
C LYS A 425 -19.71 8.08 3.22
N THR A 426 -20.35 7.11 2.57
CA THR A 426 -20.04 6.72 1.19
C THR A 426 -20.27 7.89 0.23
N ALA A 427 -21.35 8.64 0.44
CA ALA A 427 -21.66 9.82 -0.36
C ALA A 427 -20.62 10.93 -0.14
N VAL A 428 -20.40 11.40 1.08
CA VAL A 428 -19.48 12.52 1.37
C VAL A 428 -18.06 12.24 0.90
N LEU A 429 -17.54 11.02 1.12
CA LEU A 429 -16.17 10.67 0.72
C LEU A 429 -16.05 10.38 -0.77
N GLY A 430 -16.99 9.65 -1.36
CA GLY A 430 -16.90 9.28 -2.77
C GLY A 430 -17.26 10.44 -3.69
N LEU A 431 -18.38 11.11 -3.41
CA LEU A 431 -18.83 12.25 -4.22
C LEU A 431 -17.88 13.43 -4.08
N GLY A 432 -17.17 13.58 -2.96
CA GLY A 432 -16.10 14.56 -2.77
C GLY A 432 -14.95 14.46 -3.77
N TYR A 433 -14.82 13.33 -4.49
CA TYR A 433 -13.85 13.13 -5.56
C TYR A 433 -14.51 12.98 -6.94
N GLY A 434 -15.68 13.59 -7.15
CA GLY A 434 -16.35 13.62 -8.45
C GLY A 434 -17.04 12.32 -8.86
N MET A 435 -17.23 11.36 -7.94
CA MET A 435 -17.90 10.09 -8.22
C MET A 435 -19.30 10.28 -8.83
N GLY A 436 -19.60 9.52 -9.90
CA GLY A 436 -20.91 9.52 -10.56
C GLY A 436 -21.95 8.61 -9.88
N SER A 437 -23.23 8.80 -10.20
CA SER A 437 -24.36 8.08 -9.60
C SER A 437 -24.31 6.56 -9.78
N LYS A 438 -23.88 6.07 -10.96
CA LYS A 438 -23.66 4.63 -11.23
C LYS A 438 -22.68 4.01 -10.25
N ARG A 439 -21.56 4.69 -10.03
CA ARG A 439 -20.51 4.21 -9.12
C ARG A 439 -20.93 4.32 -7.66
N PHE A 440 -21.64 5.38 -7.29
CA PHE A 440 -22.24 5.52 -5.96
C PHE A 440 -23.18 4.35 -5.66
N TYR A 441 -24.14 4.07 -6.56
CA TYR A 441 -25.08 2.97 -6.43
C TYR A 441 -24.35 1.62 -6.25
N GLN A 442 -23.34 1.35 -7.09
CA GLN A 442 -22.52 0.15 -6.97
C GLN A 442 -21.80 0.06 -5.62
N MET A 443 -21.21 1.14 -5.12
CA MET A 443 -20.53 1.15 -3.82
C MET A 443 -21.48 0.88 -2.66
N VAL A 444 -22.70 1.44 -2.71
CA VAL A 444 -23.73 1.18 -1.69
C VAL A 444 -24.19 -0.28 -1.74
N ARG A 445 -24.40 -0.82 -2.95
CA ARG A 445 -24.83 -2.21 -3.19
C ARG A 445 -23.77 -3.23 -2.78
N ASP A 446 -22.51 -2.98 -3.10
CA ASP A 446 -21.43 -3.95 -2.91
C ASP A 446 -20.83 -3.91 -1.49
N ASN A 447 -21.25 -2.95 -0.66
CA ASN A 447 -20.80 -2.81 0.72
C ASN A 447 -21.81 -3.44 1.69
N GLU A 448 -21.38 -4.47 2.42
CA GLU A 448 -22.17 -5.17 3.45
C GLU A 448 -22.79 -4.23 4.50
N GLN A 449 -22.18 -3.07 4.75
CA GLN A 449 -22.68 -2.10 5.73
C GLN A 449 -23.77 -1.17 5.18
N THR A 450 -24.11 -1.26 3.89
CA THR A 450 -25.07 -0.40 3.19
C THR A 450 -25.99 -1.12 2.21
N LYS A 451 -25.68 -2.37 1.82
CA LYS A 451 -26.40 -3.12 0.78
C LYS A 451 -27.90 -3.30 1.06
N GLU A 452 -28.28 -3.39 2.34
CA GLU A 452 -29.68 -3.50 2.77
C GLU A 452 -30.54 -2.33 2.28
N LEU A 453 -29.96 -1.13 2.10
CA LEU A 453 -30.65 0.04 1.52
C LEU A 453 -31.01 -0.17 0.05
N VAL A 454 -30.21 -0.96 -0.68
CA VAL A 454 -30.48 -1.28 -2.08
C VAL A 454 -31.46 -2.44 -2.17
N GLU A 455 -31.27 -3.47 -1.34
CA GLU A 455 -32.15 -4.65 -1.28
C GLU A 455 -33.58 -4.28 -0.87
N SER A 456 -33.75 -3.32 0.04
CA SER A 456 -35.06 -2.78 0.44
C SER A 456 -35.67 -1.79 -0.56
N GLY A 457 -34.93 -1.39 -1.60
CA GLY A 457 -35.36 -0.40 -2.60
C GLY A 457 -35.26 1.06 -2.16
N VAL A 458 -34.81 1.34 -0.92
CA VAL A 458 -34.62 2.71 -0.39
C VAL A 458 -33.63 3.50 -1.25
N ILE A 459 -32.51 2.88 -1.64
CA ILE A 459 -31.55 3.43 -2.59
C ILE A 459 -31.62 2.62 -3.88
N ASN A 460 -32.16 3.25 -4.92
CA ASN A 460 -32.20 2.72 -6.28
C ASN A 460 -31.40 3.65 -7.23
N PRO A 461 -31.24 3.32 -8.52
CA PRO A 461 -30.49 4.16 -9.46
C PRO A 461 -31.01 5.60 -9.58
N ALA A 462 -32.34 5.80 -9.55
CA ALA A 462 -32.93 7.13 -9.60
C ALA A 462 -32.63 7.94 -8.34
N LYS A 463 -32.86 7.36 -7.16
CA LYS A 463 -32.50 8.00 -5.87
C LYS A 463 -31.00 8.28 -5.77
N SER A 464 -30.16 7.40 -6.31
CA SER A 464 -28.71 7.61 -6.38
C SER A 464 -28.35 8.84 -7.21
N LYS A 465 -29.05 9.08 -8.32
CA LYS A 465 -28.89 10.30 -9.12
C LYS A 465 -29.32 11.54 -8.34
N GLU A 466 -30.48 11.50 -7.68
CA GLU A 466 -30.95 12.61 -6.82
C GLU A 466 -29.93 12.96 -5.72
N ILE A 467 -29.39 11.94 -5.04
CA ILE A 467 -28.38 12.14 -3.98
C ILE A 467 -27.11 12.79 -4.55
N VAL A 468 -26.64 12.36 -5.72
CA VAL A 468 -25.46 12.95 -6.37
C VAL A 468 -25.73 14.40 -6.81
N ASP A 469 -26.91 14.68 -7.36
CA ASP A 469 -27.28 16.03 -7.78
C ASP A 469 -27.45 16.96 -6.57
N SER A 470 -28.04 16.46 -5.48
CA SER A 470 -28.16 17.15 -4.20
C SER A 470 -26.80 17.46 -3.57
N TYR A 471 -25.86 16.51 -3.58
CA TYR A 471 -24.47 16.74 -3.16
C TYR A 471 -23.82 17.84 -3.98
N ARG A 472 -23.89 17.76 -5.31
CA ARG A 472 -23.26 18.74 -6.21
C ARG A 472 -23.86 20.15 -6.09
N SER A 473 -25.10 20.24 -5.64
CA SER A 473 -25.79 21.51 -5.42
C SER A 473 -25.45 22.10 -4.04
N SER A 474 -25.48 21.29 -2.98
CA SER A 474 -25.13 21.72 -1.61
C SER A 474 -23.63 21.99 -1.46
N MET A 475 -22.78 21.09 -1.95
CA MET A 475 -21.32 21.18 -1.88
C MET A 475 -20.74 21.90 -3.12
N SER A 476 -21.29 23.07 -3.43
CA SER A 476 -21.00 23.76 -4.69
C SER A 476 -19.56 24.28 -4.82
N GLN A 477 -18.89 24.65 -3.71
CA GLN A 477 -17.49 25.10 -3.75
C GLN A 477 -16.55 23.92 -3.96
N ILE A 478 -16.83 22.75 -3.37
CA ILE A 478 -16.14 21.49 -3.69
C ILE A 478 -16.23 21.19 -5.20
N LYS A 479 -17.43 21.29 -5.78
CA LYS A 479 -17.61 21.08 -7.23
C LYS A 479 -16.80 22.08 -8.06
N LYS A 480 -16.84 23.37 -7.70
CA LYS A 480 -16.05 24.41 -8.39
C LYS A 480 -14.55 24.13 -8.27
N PHE A 481 -14.09 23.68 -7.11
CA PHE A 481 -12.69 23.37 -6.85
C PHE A 481 -12.16 22.24 -7.73
N TRP A 482 -12.96 21.21 -8.03
CA TRP A 482 -12.56 20.16 -8.99
C TRP A 482 -12.25 20.74 -10.38
N TYR A 483 -13.20 21.49 -10.93
CA TYR A 483 -13.05 22.10 -12.26
C TYR A 483 -12.03 23.24 -12.26
N GLY A 484 -11.83 23.91 -11.12
CA GLY A 484 -10.77 24.90 -10.94
C GLY A 484 -9.40 24.26 -10.99
N CYS A 485 -9.20 23.13 -10.32
CA CYS A 485 -7.95 22.36 -10.40
C CYS A 485 -7.70 21.84 -11.82
N GLU A 486 -8.72 21.32 -12.49
CA GLU A 486 -8.63 20.85 -13.88
C GLU A 486 -8.21 22.01 -14.81
N ARG A 487 -8.90 23.15 -14.73
CA ARG A 487 -8.59 24.33 -15.53
C ARG A 487 -7.20 24.91 -15.24
N ALA A 488 -6.79 24.96 -13.97
CA ALA A 488 -5.46 25.43 -13.61
C ALA A 488 -4.38 24.51 -14.21
N PHE A 489 -4.58 23.19 -14.09
CA PHE A 489 -3.67 22.22 -14.69
C PHE A 489 -3.57 22.38 -16.22
N GLU A 490 -4.71 22.48 -16.91
CA GLU A 490 -4.78 22.72 -18.36
C GLU A 490 -4.09 24.04 -18.75
N LEU A 491 -4.41 25.13 -18.04
CA LEU A 491 -3.83 26.45 -18.33
C LEU A 491 -2.31 26.46 -18.19
N SER A 492 -1.78 25.85 -17.13
CA SER A 492 -0.33 25.75 -16.93
C SER A 492 0.34 24.94 -18.03
N LEU A 493 -0.33 23.87 -18.50
CA LEU A 493 0.16 23.02 -19.57
C LEU A 493 0.15 23.73 -20.93
N ASP A 494 -0.95 24.38 -21.28
CA ASP A 494 -1.13 25.05 -22.58
C ASP A 494 -0.27 26.30 -22.72
N THR A 495 -0.12 27.07 -21.63
CA THR A 495 0.64 28.33 -21.66
C THR A 495 2.12 28.15 -21.34
N CYS A 496 2.52 26.98 -20.86
CA CYS A 496 3.86 26.74 -20.29
C CYS A 496 4.23 27.72 -19.17
N THR A 497 3.24 28.15 -18.37
CA THR A 497 3.43 29.07 -17.23
C THR A 497 2.78 28.54 -15.94
N SER A 498 2.77 29.36 -14.89
CA SER A 498 2.12 29.03 -13.62
C SER A 498 0.65 29.45 -13.61
N SER A 499 -0.17 28.67 -12.93
CA SER A 499 -1.54 29.02 -12.57
C SER A 499 -1.87 28.55 -11.16
N ASP A 500 -3.05 28.87 -10.67
CA ASP A 500 -3.47 28.51 -9.32
C ASP A 500 -4.96 28.14 -9.25
N CYS A 501 -5.29 27.39 -8.21
CA CYS A 501 -6.65 27.14 -7.77
C CYS A 501 -6.67 27.20 -6.24
N ASN A 502 -7.28 28.26 -5.70
CA ASN A 502 -7.28 28.57 -4.28
C ASN A 502 -5.84 28.61 -3.72
N THR A 503 -5.51 27.70 -2.81
CA THR A 503 -4.18 27.62 -2.17
C THR A 503 -3.21 26.67 -2.88
N ILE A 504 -3.56 26.14 -4.05
CA ILE A 504 -2.75 25.18 -4.81
C ILE A 504 -2.17 25.87 -6.04
N LEU A 505 -0.86 25.75 -6.23
CA LEU A 505 -0.15 26.30 -7.39
C LEU A 505 0.20 25.19 -8.38
N PHE A 506 0.10 25.48 -9.66
CA PHE A 506 0.39 24.57 -10.77
C PHE A 506 1.46 25.22 -11.64
N ASP A 507 2.70 24.78 -11.49
CA ASP A 507 3.86 25.33 -12.21
C ASP A 507 4.27 24.43 -13.37
N TYR A 508 4.42 25.00 -14.57
CA TYR A 508 5.11 24.32 -15.67
C TYR A 508 6.63 24.44 -15.50
N VAL A 509 7.31 23.31 -15.36
CA VAL A 509 8.77 23.25 -15.18
C VAL A 509 9.33 22.10 -16.02
N ASP A 510 10.20 22.40 -16.98
CA ASP A 510 10.92 21.39 -17.78
C ASP A 510 10.00 20.31 -18.40
N LYS A 511 8.86 20.72 -18.97
CA LYS A 511 7.81 19.86 -19.53
C LYS A 511 7.02 19.04 -18.51
N ASP A 512 7.24 19.22 -17.23
CA ASP A 512 6.42 18.65 -16.17
C ASP A 512 5.46 19.71 -15.59
N ILE A 513 4.39 19.23 -14.95
CA ILE A 513 3.55 20.08 -14.09
C ILE A 513 3.86 19.75 -12.63
N HIS A 514 4.22 20.77 -11.86
CA HIS A 514 4.45 20.68 -10.42
C HIS A 514 3.27 21.31 -9.68
N VAL A 515 2.55 20.50 -8.90
CA VAL A 515 1.45 20.92 -8.07
C VAL A 515 1.95 21.19 -6.65
N THR A 516 2.08 22.45 -6.26
CA THR A 516 2.52 22.85 -4.93
C THR A 516 1.33 22.90 -3.98
N LEU A 517 1.37 22.04 -2.96
CA LEU A 517 0.36 21.95 -1.90
C LEU A 517 0.62 23.00 -0.80
N PRO A 518 -0.38 23.35 0.04
CA PRO A 518 -0.20 24.28 1.16
C PRO A 518 0.87 23.88 2.17
N SER A 519 1.22 22.59 2.22
CA SER A 519 2.33 22.08 3.04
C SER A 519 3.71 22.39 2.45
N SER A 520 3.80 23.15 1.36
CA SER A 520 4.98 23.36 0.49
C SER A 520 5.48 22.11 -0.25
N ARG A 521 4.82 20.97 -0.07
CA ARG A 521 5.12 19.75 -0.81
C ARG A 521 4.69 19.91 -2.26
N LYS A 522 5.53 19.47 -3.19
CA LYS A 522 5.23 19.44 -4.62
C LYS A 522 4.87 18.02 -5.06
N LEU A 523 3.80 17.89 -5.85
CA LEU A 523 3.48 16.69 -6.61
C LEU A 523 3.93 16.92 -8.06
N ARG A 524 4.80 16.08 -8.59
CA ARG A 524 5.20 16.12 -10.00
C ARG A 524 4.21 15.30 -10.82
N TYR A 525 3.88 15.82 -12.01
CA TYR A 525 3.21 15.12 -13.10
C TYR A 525 4.14 15.21 -14.30
N SER A 526 4.79 14.11 -14.65
CA SER A 526 5.83 14.16 -15.67
C SER A 526 5.26 14.12 -17.08
N LYS A 527 5.72 15.05 -17.94
CA LYS A 527 5.37 15.14 -19.36
C LYS A 527 3.86 14.89 -19.63
N PRO A 528 2.93 15.57 -18.94
CA PRO A 528 1.52 15.32 -19.12
C PRO A 528 1.07 15.78 -20.51
N GLU A 529 0.13 15.06 -21.09
CA GLU A 529 -0.45 15.36 -22.40
C GLU A 529 -1.97 15.42 -22.28
N LEU A 530 -2.60 16.36 -22.99
CA LEU A 530 -4.05 16.37 -23.16
C LEU A 530 -4.42 15.39 -24.26
N VAL A 531 -5.23 14.39 -23.90
CA VAL A 531 -5.73 13.38 -24.82
C VAL A 531 -7.23 13.52 -24.94
N GLU A 532 -7.73 13.66 -26.17
CA GLU A 532 -9.16 13.57 -26.44
C GLU A 532 -9.61 12.11 -26.29
N GLU A 533 -10.47 11.84 -25.31
CA GLU A 533 -11.12 10.54 -25.14
C GLU A 533 -12.64 10.67 -25.36
N GLU A 534 -13.21 9.78 -26.17
CA GLU A 534 -14.67 9.62 -26.26
C GLU A 534 -15.22 9.13 -24.92
N LYS A 535 -15.76 10.02 -24.10
CA LYS A 535 -16.44 9.64 -22.86
C LYS A 535 -17.80 9.01 -23.17
N THR A 536 -17.95 7.72 -22.88
CA THR A 536 -19.28 7.08 -22.87
C THR A 536 -20.08 7.58 -21.67
N ILE A 537 -21.08 8.44 -21.91
CA ILE A 537 -22.00 8.89 -20.87
C ILE A 537 -23.11 7.85 -20.74
N SER A 538 -23.00 6.93 -19.78
CA SER A 538 -24.13 6.06 -19.42
C SER A 538 -25.14 6.86 -18.62
N THR A 539 -26.38 6.92 -19.08
CA THR A 539 -27.47 7.57 -18.33
C THR A 539 -28.43 6.53 -17.78
N TYR A 540 -28.96 6.77 -16.59
CA TYR A 540 -30.12 6.03 -16.10
C TYR A 540 -31.36 6.80 -16.53
N GLY A 541 -32.27 6.13 -17.24
CA GLY A 541 -33.63 6.62 -17.39
C GLY A 541 -34.32 6.72 -16.02
N ILE A 542 -35.38 7.52 -15.95
CA ILE A 542 -36.25 7.60 -14.75
C ILE A 542 -36.84 6.22 -14.39
N ASP A 543 -36.88 5.30 -15.36
CA ASP A 543 -37.29 3.90 -15.23
C ASP A 543 -36.18 2.94 -14.74
N GLY A 544 -34.97 3.44 -14.45
CA GLY A 544 -33.87 2.65 -13.92
C GLY A 544 -33.17 1.72 -14.93
N LYS A 545 -33.46 1.83 -16.23
CA LYS A 545 -32.77 1.06 -17.28
C LYS A 545 -31.53 1.81 -17.78
N ASP A 546 -30.45 1.07 -18.05
CA ASP A 546 -29.24 1.59 -18.69
C ASP A 546 -29.60 2.09 -20.11
N LYS A 547 -29.25 3.35 -20.43
CA LYS A 547 -29.21 3.88 -21.80
C LYS A 547 -27.78 4.26 -22.18
#